data_AF-A0A7C1SXT2-F1
#
_entry.id   AF-A0A7C1SXT2-F1
#
_cell.length_a   1.000
_cell.length_b   1.000
_cell.length_c   1.000
_cell.angle_alpha   90.00
_cell.angle_beta   90.00
_cell.angle_gamma   90.00
#
_symmetry.space_group_name_H-M   'P 1'
#
loop_
_entity.id
_entity.type
_entity.pdbx_description
1 polymer ?
#
loop_
_entity_poly.entity_id
_entity_poly.type
_entity_poly.pdbx_seq_one_letter_code
_entity_poly.pdbx_strand_id
1 'polypeptide(L)'
;MGEPVLVDPGPPKKGNAAPAAKAKTGAFTPAGVSPNRRARRSYTIRLWAVRNSRFLEWFYRNFANAFLFLHPVWKKLGYNRVETPVTFVERNVKGLLFDCRMCGQCVLSSTGMSCPMNCPKQLRNGPCGGVRANGNCEVEPDMPCVWVQAWNGSRNMVAGDAILKVQKPVNQSL
;
A
#
# COMPACT_ATOMS: atom_id res chain seq x y z
N MET A 1 8.00 12.04 -37.04
CA MET A 1 8.53 12.50 -35.75
C MET A 1 7.35 13.05 -34.97
N GLY A 2 6.66 12.20 -34.21
CA GLY A 2 5.46 12.56 -33.46
C GLY A 2 5.83 13.02 -32.05
N GLU A 3 5.33 14.18 -31.66
CA GLU A 3 5.48 14.75 -30.32
C GLU A 3 4.88 13.81 -29.25
N PRO A 4 5.51 13.71 -28.06
CA PRO A 4 4.92 12.97 -26.95
C PRO A 4 3.71 13.74 -26.42
N VAL A 5 2.54 13.12 -26.50
CA VAL A 5 1.29 13.59 -25.87
C VAL A 5 1.51 13.65 -24.36
N LEU A 6 1.63 14.87 -23.83
CA LEU A 6 1.58 15.15 -22.40
C LEU A 6 0.17 14.84 -21.90
N VAL A 7 0.04 13.73 -21.18
CA VAL A 7 -1.18 13.43 -20.42
C VAL A 7 -1.17 14.29 -19.17
N ASP A 8 -2.05 15.28 -19.11
CA ASP A 8 -2.27 16.10 -17.91
C ASP A 8 -2.58 15.18 -16.70
N PRO A 9 -1.74 15.17 -15.65
CA PRO A 9 -2.10 14.51 -14.41
C PRO A 9 -3.22 15.34 -13.77
N GLY A 10 -4.44 14.80 -13.79
CA GLY A 10 -5.58 15.40 -13.10
C GLY A 10 -5.26 15.74 -11.63
N PRO A 11 -6.09 16.56 -10.97
CA PRO A 11 -5.76 17.18 -9.69
C PRO A 11 -5.34 16.15 -8.62
N PRO A 12 -4.36 16.47 -7.76
CA PRO A 12 -3.78 15.54 -6.81
C PRO A 12 -4.86 15.00 -5.86
N LYS A 13 -5.10 13.69 -5.92
CA LYS A 13 -6.07 13.02 -5.05
C LYS A 13 -5.56 13.05 -3.61
N LYS A 14 -6.25 13.78 -2.72
CA LYS A 14 -5.94 13.84 -1.27
C LYS A 14 -5.91 12.44 -0.66
N GLY A 15 -4.70 11.93 -0.41
CA GLY A 15 -4.48 10.67 0.30
C GLY A 15 -4.92 10.74 1.76
N ASN A 16 -5.10 9.59 2.40
CA ASN A 16 -5.54 9.48 3.80
C ASN A 16 -4.45 9.83 4.83
N ALA A 17 -3.28 10.31 4.40
CA ALA A 17 -2.20 10.70 5.29
C ALA A 17 -2.48 12.11 5.82
N ALA A 18 -2.84 12.23 7.09
CA ALA A 18 -2.89 13.52 7.74
C ALA A 18 -1.44 14.04 7.94
N PRO A 19 -1.14 15.29 7.57
CA PRO A 19 0.12 15.90 7.99
C PRO A 19 0.14 15.92 9.52
N ALA A 20 1.26 15.51 10.13
CA ALA A 20 1.42 15.69 11.57
C ALA A 20 1.24 17.17 11.92
N ALA A 21 0.53 17.44 13.02
CA ALA A 21 0.44 18.79 13.55
C ALA A 21 1.86 19.31 13.81
N LYS A 22 2.23 20.44 13.18
CA LYS A 22 3.52 21.09 13.43
C LYS A 22 3.61 21.40 14.93
N ALA A 23 4.71 21.02 15.57
CA ALA A 23 4.98 21.39 16.96
C ALA A 23 4.90 22.92 17.10
N LYS A 24 4.12 23.41 18.07
CA LYS A 24 3.81 24.84 18.23
C LYS A 24 4.98 25.67 18.76
N THR A 25 6.15 25.08 19.00
CA THR A 25 7.31 25.76 19.56
C THR A 25 8.58 25.28 18.88
N GLY A 26 9.47 26.22 18.54
CA GLY A 26 10.75 26.01 17.84
C GLY A 26 11.84 25.29 18.64
N ALA A 27 11.47 24.38 19.54
CA ALA A 27 12.41 23.52 20.23
C ALA A 27 12.55 22.22 19.43
N PHE A 28 13.73 22.05 18.82
CA PHE A 28 14.28 20.81 18.27
C PHE A 28 13.34 19.58 18.29
N THR A 29 12.85 19.18 17.12
CA THR A 29 12.11 17.92 16.98
C THR A 29 13.10 16.77 16.97
N PRO A 30 13.05 15.81 17.92
CA PRO A 30 13.99 14.69 17.92
C PRO A 30 13.82 13.88 16.64
N ALA A 31 14.95 13.59 15.96
CA ALA A 31 15.00 12.82 14.71
C ALA A 31 14.42 11.39 14.82
N GLY A 32 14.12 10.93 16.03
CA GLY A 32 13.48 9.63 16.31
C GLY A 32 11.96 9.59 16.09
N VAL A 33 11.35 10.67 15.60
CA VAL A 33 9.92 10.68 15.28
C VAL A 33 9.71 10.93 13.80
N SER A 34 9.34 9.86 13.08
CA SER A 34 8.79 9.98 11.74
C SER A 34 7.73 11.10 11.71
N PRO A 35 7.83 12.12 10.84
CA PRO A 35 6.82 13.17 10.69
C PRO A 35 5.48 12.62 10.19
N ASN A 36 5.44 11.32 9.85
CA ASN A 36 4.27 10.53 9.57
C ASN A 36 3.94 9.61 10.76
N ARG A 37 3.84 10.14 11.99
CA ARG A 37 3.41 9.35 13.15
C ARG A 37 1.95 8.91 12.95
N ARG A 38 1.77 7.73 12.36
CA ARG A 38 0.46 7.21 11.96
C ARG A 38 -0.28 6.73 13.20
N ALA A 39 -1.58 7.00 13.29
CA ALA A 39 -2.41 6.47 14.34
C ALA A 39 -2.31 4.93 14.32
N ARG A 40 -1.80 4.33 15.40
CA ARG A 40 -1.58 2.88 15.56
C ARG A 40 -2.84 1.99 15.41
N ARG A 41 -4.01 2.58 15.16
CA ARG A 41 -5.32 1.90 15.21
C ARG A 41 -5.48 0.75 14.21
N SER A 42 -4.75 0.74 13.08
CA SER A 42 -4.88 -0.27 12.02
C SER A 42 -3.83 -1.39 12.04
N TYR A 43 -2.99 -1.45 13.08
CA TYR A 43 -1.88 -2.41 13.13
C TYR A 43 -2.32 -3.88 13.22
N THR A 44 -3.33 -4.18 14.03
CA THR A 44 -3.86 -5.53 14.24
C THR A 44 -4.52 -6.09 12.98
N ILE A 45 -5.30 -5.26 12.27
CA ILE A 45 -5.98 -5.64 11.02
C ILE A 45 -4.95 -5.89 9.92
N ARG A 46 -3.92 -5.04 9.82
CA ARG A 46 -2.83 -5.24 8.85
C ARG A 46 -2.08 -6.55 9.10
N LEU A 47 -1.74 -6.84 10.35
CA LEU A 47 -1.12 -8.12 10.72
C LEU A 47 -2.02 -9.30 10.40
N TRP A 48 -3.33 -9.17 10.66
CA TRP A 48 -4.30 -10.19 10.30
C TRP A 48 -4.30 -10.43 8.78
N ALA A 49 -4.26 -9.36 7.97
CA ALA A 49 -4.22 -9.47 6.53
C ALA A 49 -2.95 -10.19 6.03
N VAL A 50 -1.80 -9.89 6.61
CA VAL A 50 -0.53 -10.57 6.30
C VAL A 50 -0.58 -12.05 6.71
N ARG A 51 -1.12 -12.36 7.89
CA ARG A 51 -1.28 -13.75 8.38
C ARG A 51 -2.25 -14.55 7.51
N ASN A 52 -3.28 -13.90 6.97
CA ASN A 52 -4.30 -14.52 6.11
C ASN A 52 -4.03 -14.23 4.62
N SER A 53 -2.77 -14.01 4.23
CA SER A 53 -2.43 -13.60 2.86
C SER A 53 -2.88 -14.60 1.80
N ARG A 54 -2.86 -15.91 2.10
CA ARG A 54 -3.37 -16.98 1.21
C ARG A 54 -4.86 -16.82 0.90
N PHE A 55 -5.66 -16.55 1.93
CA PHE A 55 -7.10 -16.35 1.79
C PHE A 55 -7.38 -15.08 0.97
N LEU A 56 -6.66 -14.00 1.26
CA LEU A 56 -6.81 -12.74 0.52
C LEU A 56 -6.34 -12.86 -0.94
N GLU A 57 -5.29 -13.64 -1.21
CA GLU A 57 -4.82 -13.93 -2.57
C GLU A 57 -5.88 -14.71 -3.35
N TRP A 58 -6.44 -15.77 -2.73
CA TRP A 58 -7.54 -16.52 -3.30
C TRP A 58 -8.75 -15.60 -3.57
N PHE A 59 -9.16 -14.80 -2.59
CA PHE A 59 -10.28 -13.88 -2.73
C PHE A 59 -10.04 -12.88 -3.87
N TYR A 60 -8.85 -12.27 -3.92
CA TYR A 60 -8.48 -11.31 -4.95
C TYR A 60 -8.48 -11.95 -6.35
N ARG A 61 -7.96 -13.17 -6.50
CA ARG A 61 -7.96 -13.89 -7.78
C ARG A 61 -9.37 -14.23 -8.25
N ASN A 62 -10.23 -14.71 -7.36
CA ASN A 62 -11.62 -15.02 -7.70
C ASN A 62 -12.40 -13.75 -8.04
N PHE A 63 -12.22 -12.68 -7.27
CA PHE A 63 -12.86 -11.40 -7.52
C PHE A 63 -12.42 -10.80 -8.86
N ALA A 64 -11.12 -10.84 -9.18
CA ALA A 64 -10.60 -10.38 -10.46
C ALA A 64 -11.19 -11.18 -11.64
N ASN A 65 -11.29 -12.51 -11.51
CA ASN A 65 -11.90 -13.36 -12.52
C ASN A 65 -13.39 -13.05 -12.72
N ALA A 66 -14.13 -12.85 -11.62
CA ALA A 66 -15.54 -12.46 -11.68
C ALA A 66 -15.73 -11.09 -12.35
N PHE A 67 -14.86 -10.13 -12.05
CA PHE A 67 -14.86 -8.81 -12.71
C PHE A 67 -14.57 -8.90 -14.20
N LEU A 68 -13.58 -9.69 -14.60
CA LEU A 68 -13.26 -9.92 -16.02
C LEU A 68 -14.41 -10.59 -16.76
N PHE A 69 -15.10 -11.53 -16.11
CA PHE A 69 -16.30 -12.16 -16.68
C PHE A 69 -17.46 -11.15 -16.84
N LEU A 70 -17.59 -10.20 -15.91
CA LEU A 70 -18.64 -9.19 -15.94
C LEU A 70 -18.31 -8.00 -16.87
N HIS A 71 -17.06 -7.89 -17.35
CA HIS A 71 -16.60 -6.87 -18.29
C HIS A 71 -17.55 -6.50 -19.46
N PRO A 72 -18.18 -7.46 -20.20
CA PRO A 72 -19.16 -7.14 -21.25
C PRO A 72 -20.39 -6.37 -20.74
N VAL A 73 -20.80 -6.59 -19.50
CA VAL A 73 -21.91 -5.84 -18.87
C VAL A 73 -21.48 -4.41 -18.56
N TRP A 74 -20.24 -4.22 -18.11
CA TRP A 74 -19.69 -2.92 -17.75
C TRP A 74 -19.49 -2.05 -18.99
N LYS A 75 -19.07 -2.66 -20.10
CA LYS A 75 -18.99 -2.02 -21.42
C LYS A 75 -20.36 -1.53 -21.90
N LYS A 76 -21.44 -2.23 -21.58
CA LYS A 76 -22.82 -1.83 -21.91
C LYS A 76 -23.37 -0.74 -21.00
N LEU A 77 -23.00 -0.74 -19.71
CA LEU A 77 -23.53 0.20 -18.70
C LEU A 77 -22.77 1.54 -18.64
N GLY A 78 -21.55 1.58 -19.17
CA GLY A 78 -20.66 2.75 -19.18
C GLY A 78 -19.77 2.83 -17.94
N TYR A 79 -18.45 2.83 -18.15
CA TYR A 79 -17.43 2.82 -17.09
C TYR A 79 -17.51 4.01 -16.13
N ASN A 80 -17.80 5.21 -16.65
CA ASN A 80 -17.85 6.45 -15.87
C ASN A 80 -18.84 6.41 -14.69
N ARG A 81 -19.91 5.61 -14.76
CA ARG A 81 -20.88 5.48 -13.65
C ARG A 81 -20.44 4.51 -12.56
N VAL A 82 -19.56 3.56 -12.90
CA VAL A 82 -19.12 2.50 -11.98
C VAL A 82 -17.81 2.88 -11.27
N GLU A 83 -16.98 3.72 -11.88
CA GLU A 83 -15.68 4.12 -11.31
C GLU A 83 -15.79 4.82 -9.95
N THR A 84 -16.71 5.76 -9.80
CA THR A 84 -16.89 6.54 -8.56
C THR A 84 -17.26 5.67 -7.35
N PRO A 85 -18.31 4.83 -7.41
CA PRO A 85 -18.65 3.95 -6.27
C PRO A 85 -17.56 2.89 -6.03
N VAL A 86 -16.94 2.35 -7.08
CA VAL A 86 -15.83 1.38 -6.93
C VAL A 86 -14.64 2.02 -6.22
N THR A 87 -14.26 3.24 -6.60
CA THR A 87 -13.15 3.97 -5.95
C THR A 87 -13.45 4.24 -4.48
N PHE A 88 -14.70 4.56 -4.14
CA PHE A 88 -15.12 4.75 -2.75
C PHE A 88 -15.00 3.45 -1.94
N VAL A 89 -15.53 2.33 -2.46
CA VAL A 89 -15.43 1.02 -1.81
C VAL A 89 -13.97 0.62 -1.65
N GLU A 90 -13.17 0.78 -2.70
CA GLU A 90 -11.73 0.50 -2.67
C GLU A 90 -11.03 1.29 -1.57
N ARG A 91 -11.27 2.61 -1.48
CA ARG A 91 -10.63 3.48 -0.50
C ARG A 91 -10.93 3.04 0.94
N ASN A 92 -12.17 2.66 1.22
CA ASN A 92 -12.59 2.24 2.54
C ASN A 92 -12.06 0.84 2.90
N VAL A 93 -12.24 -0.13 2.00
CA VAL A 93 -11.82 -1.51 2.22
C VAL A 93 -10.29 -1.63 2.27
N LYS A 94 -9.57 -1.08 1.30
CA LYS A 94 -8.10 -1.12 1.28
C LYS A 94 -7.50 -0.21 2.35
N GLY A 95 -8.15 0.89 2.69
CA GLY A 95 -7.78 1.76 3.80
C GLY A 95 -7.82 1.01 5.13
N LEU A 96 -8.91 0.27 5.39
CA LEU A 96 -9.09 -0.49 6.63
C LEU A 96 -8.14 -1.70 6.71
N LEU A 97 -8.06 -2.50 5.64
CA LEU A 97 -7.35 -3.78 5.66
C LEU A 97 -5.82 -3.63 5.58
N PHE A 98 -5.33 -2.72 4.75
CA PHE A 98 -3.91 -2.64 4.40
C PHE A 98 -3.26 -1.31 4.80
N ASP A 99 -4.03 -0.40 5.39
CA ASP A 99 -3.61 0.98 5.66
C ASP A 99 -3.17 1.68 4.35
N CYS A 100 -3.97 1.47 3.29
CA CYS A 100 -3.66 1.94 1.94
C CYS A 100 -3.65 3.47 1.84
N ARG A 101 -2.61 4.01 1.19
CA ARG A 101 -2.43 5.45 0.92
C ARG A 101 -2.97 5.91 -0.43
N MET A 102 -3.60 5.02 -1.20
CA MET A 102 -4.10 5.32 -2.55
C MET A 102 -3.02 5.88 -3.48
N CYS A 103 -1.78 5.36 -3.40
CA CYS A 103 -0.65 5.78 -4.24
C CYS A 103 -0.79 5.41 -5.74
N GLY A 104 -1.89 4.74 -6.14
CA GLY A 104 -2.14 4.31 -7.52
C GLY A 104 -1.24 3.18 -8.05
N GLN A 105 -0.21 2.79 -7.29
CA GLN A 105 0.79 1.82 -7.70
C GLN A 105 0.80 0.63 -6.73
N CYS A 106 -0.31 -0.12 -6.70
CA CYS A 106 -0.52 -1.24 -5.79
C CYS A 106 0.38 -2.43 -6.15
N VAL A 107 1.13 -2.96 -5.18
CA VAL A 107 2.00 -4.14 -5.33
C VAL A 107 1.69 -5.23 -4.31
N LEU A 108 0.50 -5.18 -3.74
CA LEU A 108 0.09 -5.98 -2.58
C LEU A 108 0.13 -7.50 -2.83
N SER A 109 -0.17 -7.91 -4.06
CA SER A 109 -0.08 -9.30 -4.52
C SER A 109 1.35 -9.82 -4.59
N SER A 110 2.35 -8.93 -4.69
CA SER A 110 3.76 -9.31 -4.70
C SER A 110 4.39 -9.20 -3.30
N THR A 111 3.81 -8.38 -2.43
CA THR A 111 4.36 -8.06 -1.10
C THR A 111 3.60 -8.73 0.04
N GLY A 112 3.01 -9.92 -0.17
CA GLY A 112 2.47 -10.71 0.93
C GLY A 112 1.31 -10.06 1.68
N MET A 113 0.49 -9.25 1.01
CA MET A 113 -0.56 -8.45 1.65
C MET A 113 -0.05 -7.37 2.63
N SER A 114 1.23 -7.00 2.55
CA SER A 114 1.82 -5.88 3.27
C SER A 114 2.08 -4.69 2.33
N CYS A 115 1.48 -3.53 2.60
CA CYS A 115 1.66 -2.34 1.78
C CYS A 115 3.02 -1.65 2.06
N PRO A 116 3.92 -1.50 1.06
CA PRO A 116 5.24 -0.89 1.26
C PRO A 116 5.18 0.60 1.63
N MET A 117 4.07 1.28 1.32
CA MET A 117 3.81 2.67 1.71
C MET A 117 3.64 2.83 3.23
N ASN A 118 3.60 1.74 3.98
CA ASN A 118 3.61 1.74 5.44
C ASN A 118 5.02 1.84 6.03
N CYS A 119 6.06 1.65 5.22
CA CYS A 119 7.44 1.87 5.66
C CYS A 119 7.71 3.38 5.75
N PRO A 120 8.33 3.89 6.83
CA PRO A 120 8.75 5.29 6.93
C PRO A 120 9.67 5.71 5.77
N LYS A 121 10.51 4.77 5.30
CA LYS A 121 11.40 4.95 4.14
C LYS A 121 10.70 4.71 2.79
N GLN A 122 9.44 4.26 2.79
CA GLN A 122 8.63 3.96 1.60
C GLN A 122 9.31 3.02 0.58
N LEU A 123 10.17 2.12 1.08
CA LEU A 123 10.93 1.19 0.23
C LEU A 123 10.04 0.04 -0.23
N ARG A 124 10.07 -0.24 -1.53
CA ARG A 124 9.36 -1.39 -2.14
C ARG A 124 10.20 -2.65 -2.21
N ASN A 125 11.51 -2.49 -2.28
CA ASN A 125 12.46 -3.58 -2.49
C ASN A 125 13.32 -3.76 -1.24
N GLY A 126 13.42 -5.01 -0.78
CA GLY A 126 14.33 -5.45 0.28
C GLY A 126 14.11 -4.85 1.67
N PRO A 127 14.63 -5.49 2.72
CA PRO A 127 14.84 -4.80 3.98
C PRO A 127 15.91 -3.71 3.76
N CYS A 128 15.74 -2.57 4.41
CA CYS A 128 16.67 -1.44 4.28
C CYS A 128 18.01 -1.61 5.03
N GLY A 129 18.37 -2.84 5.45
CA GLY A 129 19.48 -3.12 6.35
C GLY A 129 19.23 -2.77 7.83
N GLY A 130 18.41 -1.75 8.11
CA GLY A 130 18.09 -1.32 9.48
C GLY A 130 17.03 -2.15 10.23
N VAL A 131 16.84 -3.42 9.87
CA VAL A 131 15.88 -4.26 10.62
C VAL A 131 16.52 -4.64 11.95
N ARG A 132 15.86 -4.32 13.06
CA ARG A 132 16.32 -4.69 14.40
C ARG A 132 16.29 -6.22 14.57
N ALA A 133 17.09 -6.74 15.51
CA ALA A 133 17.13 -8.17 15.82
C ALA A 133 15.76 -8.78 16.18
N ASN A 134 14.86 -7.97 16.73
CA ASN A 134 13.48 -8.36 17.04
C ASN A 134 12.51 -8.29 15.84
N GLY A 135 12.99 -7.97 14.63
CA GLY A 135 12.18 -7.81 13.42
C GLY A 135 11.53 -6.44 13.27
N ASN A 136 11.84 -5.47 14.13
CA ASN A 136 11.26 -4.12 14.08
C ASN A 136 12.02 -3.15 13.17
N CYS A 137 11.36 -2.06 12.78
CA CYS A 137 11.87 -1.04 11.86
C CYS A 137 12.84 -0.08 12.55
N GLU A 138 14.04 0.14 12.02
CA GLU A 138 15.04 1.12 12.51
C GLU A 138 14.47 2.45 13.01
N VAL A 139 13.64 3.09 12.19
CA VAL A 139 13.14 4.45 12.42
C VAL A 139 12.08 4.48 13.51
N GLU A 140 11.29 3.41 13.61
CA GLU A 140 10.16 3.31 14.55
C GLU A 140 10.29 1.99 15.34
N PRO A 141 10.91 2.00 16.53
CA PRO A 141 11.21 0.79 17.30
C PRO A 141 10.02 -0.10 17.64
N ASP A 142 8.84 0.50 17.76
CA ASP A 142 7.62 -0.19 18.17
C ASP A 142 6.84 -0.81 17.00
N MET A 143 7.25 -0.57 15.74
CA MET A 143 6.60 -1.15 14.57
C MET A 143 7.43 -2.31 14.00
N PRO A 144 6.81 -3.41 13.56
CA PRO A 144 7.53 -4.45 12.83
C PRO A 144 7.95 -3.88 11.48
N CYS A 145 9.07 -4.37 10.98
CA CYS A 145 9.51 -4.02 9.64
C CYS A 145 8.47 -4.47 8.61
N VAL A 146 8.02 -3.52 7.79
CA VAL A 146 7.01 -3.75 6.74
C VAL A 146 7.48 -4.79 5.73
N TRP A 147 8.79 -4.81 5.43
CA TRP A 147 9.37 -5.80 4.53
C TRP A 147 9.39 -7.20 5.15
N VAL A 148 9.73 -7.32 6.45
CA VAL A 148 9.66 -8.61 7.15
C VAL A 148 8.24 -9.16 7.13
N GLN A 149 7.23 -8.30 7.34
CA GLN A 149 5.83 -8.68 7.21
C GLN A 149 5.47 -9.08 5.77
N ALA A 150 5.97 -8.34 4.77
CA ALA A 150 5.77 -8.68 3.36
C ALA A 150 6.35 -10.05 3.01
N TRP A 151 7.55 -10.36 3.52
CA TRP A 151 8.20 -11.65 3.35
C TRP A 151 7.38 -12.78 4.00
N ASN A 152 7.00 -12.62 5.26
CA ASN A 152 6.20 -13.63 5.96
C ASN A 152 4.86 -13.88 5.25
N GLY A 153 4.19 -12.82 4.81
CA GLY A 153 2.95 -12.93 4.04
C GLY A 153 3.15 -13.58 2.67
N SER A 154 4.26 -13.31 1.98
CA SER A 154 4.54 -13.91 0.67
C SER A 154 4.80 -15.40 0.77
N ARG A 155 5.45 -15.86 1.85
CA ARG A 155 5.66 -17.30 2.11
C ARG A 155 4.35 -18.08 2.32
N ASN A 156 3.27 -17.41 2.71
CA ASN A 156 1.95 -18.01 2.83
C ASN A 156 1.16 -18.01 1.50
N MET A 157 1.59 -17.25 0.49
CA MET A 157 0.92 -17.11 -0.80
C MET A 157 1.39 -18.15 -1.82
N VAL A 158 0.54 -18.46 -2.79
CA VAL A 158 0.86 -19.33 -3.94
C VAL A 158 1.87 -18.64 -4.85
N ALA A 159 1.65 -17.35 -5.19
CA ALA A 159 2.58 -16.54 -5.96
C ALA A 159 3.66 -15.85 -5.11
N GLY A 160 4.11 -16.50 -4.03
CA GLY A 160 4.99 -15.91 -3.01
C GLY A 160 6.33 -15.40 -3.53
N ASP A 161 6.87 -15.98 -4.61
CA ASP A 161 8.15 -15.58 -5.19
C ASP A 161 8.07 -14.28 -6.00
N ALA A 162 6.87 -13.74 -6.22
CA ALA A 162 6.71 -12.42 -6.80
C ALA A 162 7.40 -11.31 -5.99
N ILE A 163 7.65 -11.53 -4.69
CA ILE A 163 8.40 -10.59 -3.84
C ILE A 163 9.87 -10.41 -4.28
N LEU A 164 10.44 -11.40 -4.96
CA LEU A 164 11.81 -11.36 -5.46
C LEU A 164 11.94 -10.50 -6.73
N LYS A 165 10.83 -10.24 -7.41
CA LYS A 165 10.81 -9.38 -8.59
C LYS A 165 10.99 -7.93 -8.16
N VAL A 166 12.10 -7.32 -8.60
CA VAL A 166 12.43 -5.92 -8.33
C VAL A 166 11.32 -5.02 -8.85
N GLN A 167 10.71 -4.26 -7.95
CA GLN A 167 9.65 -3.30 -8.25
C GLN A 167 10.24 -1.94 -8.56
N LYS A 168 9.62 -1.18 -9.47
CA LYS A 168 9.99 0.22 -9.70
C LYS A 168 9.77 1.04 -8.42
N PRO A 169 10.62 2.04 -8.14
CA PRO A 169 10.39 2.99 -7.06
C PRO A 169 9.00 3.61 -7.14
N VAL A 170 8.46 4.01 -5.99
CA VAL A 170 7.20 4.74 -5.94
C VAL A 170 7.38 6.06 -6.67
N ASN A 171 6.49 6.37 -7.61
CA ASN A 171 6.45 7.71 -8.19
C ASN A 171 5.71 8.64 -7.21
N GLN A 172 6.37 9.71 -6.78
CA GLN A 172 5.81 10.71 -5.87
C GLN A 172 5.43 12.03 -6.57
N SER A 173 5.60 12.10 -7.89
CA SER A 173 5.42 13.31 -8.70
C SER A 173 3.96 13.56 -9.10
N LEU A 174 3.03 13.22 -8.21
CA LEU A 174 1.58 13.37 -8.41
C LEU A 174 1.12 14.81 -8.19
#